data_AF-A0A0R1VY01-F1
#
_entry.id   AF-A0A0R1VY01-F1
#
_cell.length_a   1.000
_cell.length_b   1.000
_cell.length_c   1.000
_cell.angle_alpha   90.00
_cell.angle_beta   90.00
_cell.angle_gamma   90.00
#
_symmetry.space_group_name_H-M   'P 1'
#
loop_
_entity.id
_entity.type
_entity.pdbx_description
1 polymer ?
#
loop_
_entity_poly.entity_id
_entity_poly.type
_entity_poly.pdbx_seq_one_letter_code
_entity_poly.pdbx_strand_id
1 'polypeptide(L)'
;MLVWAIPYGLGAGSIDAALNFYVAGHYSLRVMNFLHCFYGLGAVISPNIMAFALLKANWHAGYLWTAMLQSFILFICIISLPLWKVNKDADEDNEVSESVGIISSLKVPDVVLTLIAFFSYCSGEATSFLWTSSYFAGTKSNVNSELVASFGSLIFGGLMLGRIITGLISYRLFDRKPIRIGLITEAIGILLVIISTSQYYLAFFALLNFIFLELAYRRIAVYKNK
;
A
#
# COMPACT_ATOMS: atom_id res chain seq x y z
N MET A 1 7.57 -21.67 -12.16
CA MET A 1 7.21 -20.28 -11.81
C MET A 1 6.90 -20.08 -10.33
N LEU A 2 6.16 -20.99 -9.65
CA LEU A 2 5.84 -20.88 -8.21
C LEU A 2 7.05 -20.80 -7.27
N VAL A 3 8.13 -21.55 -7.53
CA VAL A 3 9.34 -21.54 -6.67
C VAL A 3 10.00 -20.16 -6.61
N TRP A 4 9.96 -19.40 -7.70
CA TRP A 4 10.55 -18.05 -7.78
C TRP A 4 9.71 -16.98 -7.06
N ALA A 5 8.43 -17.26 -6.77
CA ALA A 5 7.58 -16.35 -6.02
C ALA A 5 8.00 -16.24 -4.54
N ILE A 6 8.56 -17.32 -3.97
CA ILE A 6 9.02 -17.36 -2.57
C ILE A 6 10.15 -16.35 -2.32
N PRO A 7 11.32 -16.43 -3.00
CA PRO A 7 12.41 -15.49 -2.77
C PRO A 7 12.03 -14.06 -3.18
N TYR A 8 11.21 -13.89 -4.22
CA TYR A 8 10.72 -12.58 -4.63
C TYR A 8 9.85 -11.92 -3.54
N GLY A 9 8.89 -12.68 -2.98
CA GLY A 9 8.02 -12.21 -1.91
C GLY A 9 8.78 -11.92 -0.62
N LEU A 10 9.73 -12.80 -0.24
CA LEU A 10 10.59 -12.58 0.93
C LEU A 10 11.45 -11.32 0.75
N GLY A 11 12.06 -11.13 -0.42
CA GLY A 11 12.86 -9.94 -0.72
C GLY A 11 12.05 -8.65 -0.67
N ALA A 12 10.86 -8.63 -1.28
CA ALA A 12 9.96 -7.49 -1.22
C ALA A 12 9.55 -7.16 0.22
N GLY A 13 9.20 -8.18 1.03
CA GLY A 13 8.85 -8.01 2.44
C GLY A 13 10.01 -7.53 3.31
N SER A 14 11.24 -8.01 3.05
CA SER A 14 12.44 -7.55 3.77
C SER A 14 12.73 -6.07 3.50
N ILE A 15 12.62 -5.64 2.23
CA ILE A 15 12.84 -4.24 1.85
C ILE A 15 11.79 -3.35 2.53
N ASP A 16 10.51 -3.74 2.47
CA ASP A 16 9.43 -2.96 3.07
C ASP A 16 9.60 -2.85 4.59
N ALA A 17 9.89 -3.96 5.29
CA ALA A 17 10.11 -3.95 6.74
C ALA A 17 11.30 -3.07 7.14
N ALA A 18 12.43 -3.16 6.44
CA ALA A 18 13.62 -2.38 6.73
C ALA A 18 13.41 -0.88 6.52
N LEU A 19 12.77 -0.50 5.40
CA LEU A 19 12.47 0.91 5.10
C LEU A 19 11.47 1.50 6.10
N ASN A 20 10.40 0.78 6.43
CA ASN A 20 9.42 1.25 7.41
C ASN A 20 10.04 1.40 8.80
N PHE A 21 10.89 0.47 9.23
CA PHE A 21 11.59 0.58 10.51
C PHE A 21 12.51 1.81 10.54
N TYR A 22 13.34 1.99 9.51
CA TYR A 22 14.27 3.12 9.42
C TYR A 22 13.56 4.46 9.41
N VAL A 23 12.51 4.61 8.59
CA VAL A 23 11.74 5.86 8.49
C VAL A 23 10.97 6.17 9.77
N ALA A 24 10.45 5.14 10.46
CA ALA A 24 9.77 5.33 11.74
C ALA A 24 10.71 5.83 12.85
N GLY A 25 11.98 5.41 12.84
CA GLY A 25 12.98 5.87 13.81
C GLY A 25 13.53 7.26 13.54
N HIS A 26 13.69 7.64 12.27
CA HIS A 26 14.49 8.81 11.88
C HIS A 26 13.70 9.97 11.26
N TYR A 27 12.45 9.74 10.84
CA TYR A 27 11.69 10.72 10.08
C TYR A 27 10.26 10.89 10.59
N SER A 28 9.66 12.03 10.22
CA SER A 28 8.28 12.33 10.58
C SER A 28 7.26 11.41 9.90
N LEU A 29 6.08 11.29 10.51
CA LEU A 29 4.91 10.61 9.93
C LEU A 29 4.56 11.08 8.50
N ARG A 30 4.88 12.33 8.13
CA ARG A 30 4.67 12.84 6.76
C ARG A 30 5.60 12.16 5.75
N VAL A 31 6.87 11.95 6.10
CA VAL A 31 7.84 11.25 5.24
C VAL A 31 7.41 9.80 5.05
N MET A 32 6.92 9.15 6.11
CA MET A 32 6.34 7.81 6.01
C MET A 32 5.15 7.77 5.04
N ASN A 33 4.20 8.69 5.16
CA ASN A 33 3.06 8.76 4.22
C ASN A 33 3.53 9.00 2.79
N PHE A 34 4.54 9.85 2.59
CA PHE A 34 5.10 10.14 1.27
C PHE A 34 5.82 8.93 0.66
N LEU A 35 6.55 8.16 1.45
CA LEU A 35 7.17 6.89 1.02
C LEU A 35 6.10 5.93 0.48
N HIS A 36 5.02 5.76 1.24
CA HIS A 36 3.91 4.92 0.82
C HIS A 36 3.14 5.45 -0.40
N CYS A 37 3.13 6.76 -0.66
CA CYS A 37 2.60 7.30 -1.93
C CYS A 37 3.35 6.71 -3.14
N PHE A 38 4.67 6.55 -3.05
CA PHE A 38 5.47 5.99 -4.15
C PHE A 38 5.19 4.51 -4.41
N TYR A 39 4.76 3.75 -3.40
CA TYR A 39 4.20 2.41 -3.62
C TYR A 39 2.99 2.47 -4.57
N GLY A 40 2.05 3.38 -4.31
CA GLY A 40 0.88 3.58 -5.17
C GLY A 40 1.28 4.00 -6.59
N LEU A 41 2.27 4.89 -6.73
CA LEU A 41 2.80 5.29 -8.02
C LEU A 41 3.39 4.10 -8.80
N GLY A 42 4.20 3.27 -8.15
CA GLY A 42 4.74 2.05 -8.74
C GLY A 42 3.64 1.07 -9.18
N ALA A 43 2.61 0.90 -8.36
CA ALA A 43 1.48 0.03 -8.65
C ALA A 43 0.62 0.53 -9.83
N VAL A 44 0.53 1.85 -10.05
CA VAL A 44 -0.11 2.43 -11.25
C VAL A 44 0.77 2.24 -12.49
N ILE A 45 2.08 2.45 -12.38
CA ILE A 45 2.99 2.36 -13.53
C ILE A 45 3.15 0.92 -14.02
N SER A 46 3.19 -0.06 -13.10
CA SER A 46 3.56 -1.45 -13.43
C SER A 46 2.63 -2.13 -14.44
N PRO A 47 1.28 -2.11 -14.32
CA PRO A 47 0.38 -2.68 -15.32
C PRO A 47 0.50 -2.00 -16.69
N ASN A 48 0.78 -0.70 -16.71
CA ASN A 48 0.92 0.06 -17.95
C ASN A 48 2.18 -0.35 -18.74
N ILE A 49 3.27 -0.70 -18.05
CA ILE A 49 4.47 -1.27 -18.70
C ILE A 49 4.10 -2.57 -19.42
N MET A 50 3.38 -3.46 -18.75
CA MET A 50 2.96 -4.74 -19.34
C MET A 50 1.97 -4.54 -20.49
N ALA A 51 0.98 -3.66 -20.34
CA ALA A 51 0.02 -3.33 -21.39
C ALA A 51 0.73 -2.78 -22.64
N PHE A 52 1.68 -1.87 -22.47
CA PHE A 52 2.47 -1.33 -23.57
C PHE A 52 3.33 -2.40 -24.25
N ALA A 53 3.92 -3.32 -23.48
CA ALA A 53 4.68 -4.44 -24.01
C ALA A 53 3.83 -5.39 -24.86
N LEU A 54 2.58 -5.65 -24.46
CA LEU A 54 1.65 -6.47 -25.23
C LEU A 54 1.19 -5.79 -26.52
N LEU A 55 1.14 -4.45 -26.56
CA LEU A 55 0.77 -3.69 -27.77
C LEU A 55 1.90 -3.60 -28.79
N LYS A 56 3.16 -3.54 -28.35
CA LYS A 56 4.32 -3.26 -29.21
C LYS A 56 5.29 -4.42 -29.37
N ALA A 57 5.22 -5.42 -28.49
CA ALA A 57 6.15 -6.52 -28.40
C ALA A 57 5.44 -7.78 -27.88
N ASN A 58 6.07 -8.50 -26.95
CA ASN A 58 5.58 -9.74 -26.35
C ASN A 58 5.64 -9.65 -24.82
N TRP A 59 4.93 -10.54 -24.13
CA TRP A 59 4.92 -10.62 -22.66
C TRP A 59 6.33 -10.77 -22.03
N HIS A 60 7.25 -11.49 -22.70
CA HIS A 60 8.66 -11.57 -22.28
C HIS A 60 9.33 -10.19 -22.21
N ALA A 61 9.05 -9.30 -23.16
CA ALA A 61 9.60 -7.95 -23.18
C ALA A 61 9.06 -7.12 -22.02
N GLY A 62 7.78 -7.30 -21.64
CA GLY A 62 7.19 -6.67 -20.47
C GLY A 62 7.95 -7.02 -19.18
N TYR A 63 8.23 -8.31 -18.95
CA TYR A 63 9.03 -8.75 -17.81
C TYR A 63 10.46 -8.19 -17.84
N LEU A 64 11.10 -8.15 -19.02
CA LEU A 64 12.43 -7.59 -19.18
C LEU A 64 12.46 -6.09 -18.85
N TRP A 65 11.50 -5.31 -19.34
CA TRP A 65 11.41 -3.87 -19.07
C TRP A 65 11.20 -3.60 -17.58
N THR A 66 10.34 -4.37 -16.91
CA THR A 66 10.16 -4.29 -15.45
C THR A 66 11.45 -4.65 -14.72
N ALA A 67 12.18 -5.69 -15.14
CA ALA A 67 13.45 -6.08 -14.54
C ALA A 67 14.55 -5.02 -14.71
N MET A 68 14.62 -4.36 -15.88
CA MET A 68 15.55 -3.25 -16.13
C MET A 68 15.25 -2.05 -15.23
N LEU A 69 13.97 -1.68 -15.10
CA LEU A 69 13.54 -0.61 -14.21
C LEU A 69 13.86 -0.91 -12.75
N GLN A 70 13.59 -2.14 -12.28
CA GLN A 70 13.91 -2.56 -10.92
C GLN A 70 15.42 -2.57 -10.65
N SER A 71 16.22 -3.02 -11.63
CA SER A 71 17.69 -3.01 -11.54
C SER A 71 18.25 -1.60 -11.48
N PHE A 72 17.64 -0.67 -12.22
CA PHE A 72 17.99 0.76 -12.17
C PHE A 72 17.68 1.38 -10.80
N ILE A 73 16.51 1.08 -10.21
CA ILE A 73 16.19 1.51 -8.85
C ILE A 73 17.19 0.94 -7.85
N LEU A 74 17.51 -0.36 -7.95
CA LEU A 74 18.51 -1.00 -7.10
C LEU A 74 19.88 -0.32 -7.22
N PHE A 75 20.30 0.02 -8.43
CA PHE A 75 21.54 0.74 -8.69
C PHE A 75 21.57 2.11 -7.99
N ILE A 76 20.47 2.87 -8.09
CA ILE A 76 20.33 4.14 -7.36
C ILE A 76 20.40 3.94 -5.85
N CYS A 77 19.74 2.90 -5.32
CA CYS A 77 19.81 2.57 -3.89
C CYS A 77 21.24 2.24 -3.44
N ILE A 78 22.01 1.50 -4.23
CA ILE A 78 23.41 1.18 -3.92
C ILE A 78 24.25 2.45 -3.87
N ILE A 79 24.08 3.36 -4.84
CA ILE A 79 24.81 4.63 -4.87
C ILE A 79 24.40 5.55 -3.71
N SER A 80 23.15 5.46 -3.23
CA SER A 80 22.67 6.28 -2.12
C SER A 80 23.06 5.75 -0.74
N LEU A 81 23.54 4.50 -0.61
CA LEU A 81 24.00 3.91 0.66
C LEU A 81 24.96 4.80 1.48
N PRO A 82 25.95 5.50 0.89
CA PRO A 82 26.84 6.38 1.65
C PRO A 82 26.11 7.54 2.33
N LEU A 83 25.01 8.03 1.73
CA LEU A 83 24.20 9.12 2.28
C LEU A 83 23.48 8.70 3.58
N TRP A 84 23.26 7.39 3.76
CA TRP A 84 22.55 6.85 4.91
C TRP A 84 23.47 6.66 6.11
N LYS A 85 24.80 6.69 5.91
CA LYS A 85 25.80 6.57 6.98
C LYS A 85 25.90 7.83 7.85
N VAL A 86 25.38 8.97 7.40
CA VAL A 86 25.47 10.26 8.11
C VAL A 86 24.61 10.28 9.39
N ASN A 87 23.62 9.38 9.51
CA ASN A 87 22.81 9.25 10.73
C ASN A 87 23.38 8.28 11.77
N LYS A 88 24.53 7.63 11.51
CA LYS A 88 25.12 6.65 12.44
C LYS A 88 25.55 7.26 13.79
N ASP A 89 25.95 8.53 13.78
CA ASP A 89 26.46 9.19 14.99
C ASP A 89 25.37 9.42 16.05
N ALA A 90 24.07 9.22 15.71
CA ALA A 90 22.95 9.27 16.64
C ALA A 90 22.52 7.88 17.18
N ASP A 91 22.97 6.79 16.56
CA ASP A 91 22.58 5.42 16.91
C ASP A 91 23.54 4.75 17.91
N GLU A 92 24.82 5.16 17.97
CA GLU A 92 25.80 4.56 18.90
C GLU A 92 25.45 4.77 20.39
N ASP A 93 24.70 5.82 20.74
CA ASP A 93 24.21 6.04 22.11
C ASP A 93 22.95 5.22 22.46
N ASN A 94 22.31 4.52 21.50
CA ASN A 94 21.05 3.77 21.69
C ASN A 94 21.18 2.25 21.51
N GLU A 95 22.39 1.70 21.31
CA GLU A 95 22.60 0.27 20.99
C GLU A 95 22.32 -0.74 22.13
N VAL A 96 21.72 -0.33 23.26
CA VAL A 96 21.29 -1.26 24.33
C VAL A 96 19.82 -1.05 24.74
N SER A 97 18.95 -0.83 23.76
CA SER A 97 17.53 -1.14 23.94
C SER A 97 17.33 -2.62 23.61
N GLU A 98 17.23 -3.49 24.63
CA GLU A 98 16.81 -4.89 24.47
C GLU A 98 15.63 -4.95 23.49
N SER A 99 15.84 -5.53 22.31
CA SER A 99 14.77 -5.72 21.34
C SER A 99 13.71 -6.59 22.00
N VAL A 100 12.54 -6.01 22.31
CA VAL A 100 11.42 -6.77 22.87
C VAL A 100 11.12 -7.91 21.90
N GLY A 101 11.33 -9.15 22.35
CA GLY A 101 11.11 -10.33 21.53
C GLY A 101 9.69 -10.36 20.98
N ILE A 102 9.49 -10.93 19.79
CA ILE A 102 8.19 -10.99 19.11
C ILE A 102 7.09 -11.55 20.05
N ILE A 103 7.44 -12.58 20.82
CA ILE A 103 6.53 -13.22 21.79
C ILE A 103 6.16 -12.25 22.93
N SER A 104 7.10 -11.44 23.42
CA SER A 104 6.80 -10.41 24.44
C SER A 104 5.95 -9.28 23.87
N SER A 105 6.14 -8.90 22.60
CA SER A 105 5.30 -7.90 21.93
C SER A 105 3.85 -8.35 21.80
N LEU A 106 3.61 -9.65 21.57
CA LEU A 106 2.25 -10.22 21.52
C LEU A 106 1.53 -10.23 22.89
N LYS A 107 2.28 -10.20 24.00
CA LYS A 107 1.71 -10.14 25.36
C LYS A 107 1.23 -8.74 25.74
N VAL A 108 1.59 -7.73 24.97
CA VAL A 108 1.13 -6.36 25.21
C VAL A 108 -0.39 -6.28 24.95
N PRO A 109 -1.18 -5.70 25.88
CA PRO A 109 -2.60 -5.48 25.68
C PRO A 109 -2.87 -4.79 24.34
N ASP A 110 -3.95 -5.20 23.66
CA ASP A 110 -4.43 -4.66 22.37
C ASP A 110 -3.56 -4.90 21.13
N VAL A 111 -2.34 -5.44 21.25
CA VAL A 111 -1.48 -5.72 20.08
C VAL A 111 -2.10 -6.78 19.17
N VAL A 112 -2.60 -7.88 19.74
CA VAL A 112 -3.25 -8.93 18.93
C VAL A 112 -4.48 -8.39 18.20
N LEU A 113 -5.28 -7.56 18.86
CA LEU A 113 -6.46 -6.94 18.25
C LEU A 113 -6.05 -6.00 17.10
N THR A 114 -4.97 -5.25 17.29
CA THR A 114 -4.38 -4.39 16.24
C THR A 114 -3.91 -5.21 15.04
N LEU A 115 -3.21 -6.32 15.27
CA LEU A 115 -2.74 -7.21 14.22
C LEU A 115 -3.90 -7.84 13.45
N ILE A 116 -4.97 -8.26 14.14
CA ILE A 116 -6.18 -8.77 13.49
C ILE A 116 -6.83 -7.67 12.64
N ALA A 117 -6.95 -6.45 13.17
CA ALA A 117 -7.51 -5.32 12.42
C ALA A 117 -6.67 -5.00 11.17
N PHE A 118 -5.34 -5.04 11.29
CA PHE A 118 -4.41 -4.86 10.17
C PHE A 118 -4.55 -5.95 9.12
N PHE A 119 -4.60 -7.20 9.57
CA PHE A 119 -4.74 -8.34 8.69
C PHE A 119 -6.05 -8.28 7.91
N SER A 120 -7.16 -8.00 8.59
CA SER A 120 -8.47 -7.84 7.95
C SER A 120 -8.47 -6.70 6.93
N TYR A 121 -7.83 -5.57 7.27
CA TYR A 121 -7.64 -4.44 6.36
C TYR A 121 -6.85 -4.85 5.11
N CYS A 122 -5.64 -5.38 5.27
CA CYS A 122 -4.77 -5.77 4.15
C CYS A 122 -5.40 -6.89 3.32
N SER A 123 -6.14 -7.82 3.95
CA SER A 123 -6.87 -8.88 3.25
C SER A 123 -7.98 -8.32 2.37
N GLY A 124 -8.76 -7.36 2.87
CA GLY A 124 -9.81 -6.69 2.09
C GLY A 124 -9.23 -5.90 0.91
N GLU A 125 -8.13 -5.19 1.17
CA GLU A 125 -7.37 -4.46 0.15
C GLU A 125 -6.84 -5.39 -0.95
N ALA A 126 -6.12 -6.44 -0.59
CA ALA A 126 -5.56 -7.41 -1.53
C ALA A 126 -6.65 -8.13 -2.35
N THR A 127 -7.76 -8.48 -1.70
CA THR A 127 -8.92 -9.07 -2.39
C THR A 127 -9.48 -8.10 -3.42
N SER A 128 -9.65 -6.83 -3.06
CA SER A 128 -10.14 -5.80 -3.98
C SER A 128 -9.21 -5.63 -5.19
N PHE A 129 -7.89 -5.65 -5.00
CA PHE A 129 -6.91 -5.54 -6.08
C PHE A 129 -7.00 -6.69 -7.07
N LEU A 130 -7.08 -7.93 -6.57
CA LEU A 130 -7.10 -9.12 -7.42
C LEU A 130 -8.47 -9.34 -8.06
N TRP A 131 -9.54 -9.06 -7.33
CA TRP A 131 -10.90 -9.41 -7.75
C TRP A 131 -11.52 -8.40 -8.71
N THR A 132 -11.21 -7.10 -8.56
CA THR A 132 -11.92 -6.03 -9.28
C THR A 132 -11.93 -6.21 -10.80
N SER A 133 -10.77 -6.38 -11.43
CA SER A 133 -10.69 -6.55 -12.89
C SER A 133 -11.39 -7.82 -13.35
N SER A 134 -11.25 -8.93 -12.60
CA SER A 134 -11.91 -10.21 -12.94
C SER A 134 -13.43 -10.17 -12.78
N TYR A 135 -13.92 -9.45 -11.77
CA TYR A 135 -15.35 -9.26 -11.52
C TYR A 135 -15.99 -8.45 -12.65
N PHE A 136 -15.39 -7.33 -13.04
CA PHE A 136 -15.92 -6.52 -14.14
C PHE A 136 -15.84 -7.24 -15.49
N ALA A 137 -14.76 -7.99 -15.75
CA ALA A 137 -14.65 -8.83 -16.94
C ALA A 137 -15.74 -9.92 -17.00
N GLY A 138 -16.04 -10.58 -15.87
CA GLY A 138 -17.00 -11.68 -15.81
C GLY A 138 -18.47 -11.28 -15.75
N THR A 139 -18.79 -10.09 -15.20
CA THR A 139 -20.17 -9.66 -14.98
C THR A 139 -20.70 -8.66 -15.99
N LYS A 140 -19.82 -7.99 -16.75
CA LYS A 140 -20.20 -6.93 -17.69
C LYS A 140 -19.66 -7.23 -19.10
N SER A 141 -20.47 -7.94 -19.88
CA SER A 141 -20.17 -8.31 -21.27
C SER A 141 -20.08 -7.13 -22.26
N ASN A 142 -20.63 -5.96 -21.93
CA ASN A 142 -20.65 -4.76 -22.79
C ASN A 142 -19.52 -3.76 -22.50
N VAL A 143 -18.51 -4.11 -21.72
CA VAL A 143 -17.42 -3.20 -21.33
C VAL A 143 -16.14 -3.58 -22.07
N ASN A 144 -15.52 -2.62 -22.75
CA ASN A 144 -14.24 -2.81 -23.43
C ASN A 144 -13.18 -3.29 -22.43
N SER A 145 -12.35 -4.26 -22.82
CA SER A 145 -11.20 -4.76 -22.06
C SER A 145 -10.26 -3.66 -21.55
N GLU A 146 -10.09 -2.57 -22.31
CA GLU A 146 -9.31 -1.41 -21.88
C GLU A 146 -9.96 -0.67 -20.69
N LEU A 147 -11.29 -0.55 -20.69
CA LEU A 147 -12.03 0.07 -19.60
C LEU A 147 -12.05 -0.82 -18.35
N VAL A 148 -12.07 -2.14 -18.51
CA VAL A 148 -11.92 -3.08 -17.39
C VAL A 148 -10.52 -3.00 -16.77
N ALA A 149 -9.48 -2.86 -17.59
CA ALA A 149 -8.10 -2.72 -17.12
C ALA A 149 -7.90 -1.39 -16.37
N SER A 150 -8.52 -0.29 -16.82
CA SER A 150 -8.40 1.01 -16.16
C SER A 150 -9.04 1.03 -14.76
N PHE A 151 -10.07 0.21 -14.49
CA PHE A 151 -10.61 0.05 -13.14
C PHE A 151 -9.59 -0.49 -12.13
N GLY A 152 -8.69 -1.38 -12.55
CA GLY A 152 -7.59 -1.85 -11.68
C GLY A 152 -6.61 -0.71 -11.34
N SER A 153 -6.23 0.09 -12.35
CA SER A 153 -5.35 1.25 -12.16
C SER A 153 -5.98 2.35 -11.30
N LEU A 154 -7.30 2.54 -11.40
CA LEU A 154 -8.05 3.51 -10.61
C LEU A 154 -8.01 3.20 -9.10
N ILE A 155 -7.99 1.93 -8.71
CA ILE A 155 -7.83 1.55 -7.30
C ILE A 155 -6.49 2.02 -6.75
N PHE A 156 -5.40 1.77 -7.47
CA PHE A 156 -4.06 2.22 -7.06
C PHE A 156 -3.94 3.75 -7.07
N GLY A 157 -4.59 4.42 -8.01
CA GLY A 157 -4.70 5.88 -8.04
C GLY A 157 -5.45 6.45 -6.83
N GLY A 158 -6.57 5.83 -6.43
CA GLY A 158 -7.33 6.19 -5.24
C GLY A 158 -6.53 6.04 -3.95
N LEU A 159 -5.80 4.93 -3.84
CA LEU A 159 -4.89 4.68 -2.72
C LEU A 159 -3.76 5.72 -2.66
N MET A 160 -3.14 6.05 -3.78
CA MET A 160 -2.11 7.09 -3.86
C MET A 160 -2.66 8.46 -3.44
N LEU A 161 -3.82 8.87 -3.95
CA LEU A 161 -4.45 10.13 -3.57
C LEU A 161 -4.84 10.15 -2.09
N GLY A 162 -5.31 9.01 -1.57
CA GLY A 162 -5.58 8.81 -0.15
C GLY A 162 -4.38 9.09 0.74
N ARG A 163 -3.23 8.55 0.35
CA ARG A 163 -1.94 8.75 1.03
C ARG A 163 -1.48 10.19 1.02
N ILE A 164 -1.66 10.88 -0.11
CA ILE A 164 -1.32 12.30 -0.23
C ILE A 164 -2.23 13.14 0.69
N ILE A 165 -3.55 12.94 0.60
CA ILE A 165 -4.53 13.67 1.41
C ILE A 165 -4.28 13.43 2.90
N THR A 166 -4.07 12.17 3.30
CA THR A 166 -3.75 11.82 4.69
C THR A 166 -2.43 12.42 5.13
N GLY A 167 -1.38 12.39 4.30
CA GLY A 167 -0.09 13.02 4.56
C GLY A 167 -0.18 14.53 4.81
N LEU A 168 -1.08 15.21 4.10
CA LEU A 168 -1.33 16.64 4.27
C LEU A 168 -2.19 16.94 5.51
N ILE A 169 -3.20 16.11 5.79
CA ILE A 169 -4.19 16.35 6.86
C ILE A 169 -3.78 15.74 8.21
N SER A 170 -2.77 14.85 8.26
CA SER A 170 -2.35 14.12 9.47
C SER A 170 -2.01 15.00 10.68
N TYR A 171 -1.72 16.30 10.51
CA TYR A 171 -1.48 17.24 11.61
C TYR A 171 -2.76 17.81 12.23
N ARG A 172 -3.92 17.70 11.56
CA ARG A 172 -5.19 18.32 11.97
C ARG A 172 -6.21 17.34 12.55
N LEU A 173 -5.99 16.03 12.41
CA LEU A 173 -6.96 14.99 12.82
C LEU A 173 -6.44 14.19 14.02
N PHE A 174 -6.58 14.76 15.22
CA PHE A 174 -6.24 14.11 16.49
C PHE A 174 -7.36 13.22 17.07
N ASP A 175 -8.45 13.00 16.33
CA ASP A 175 -9.68 12.34 16.83
C ASP A 175 -9.84 10.88 16.32
N ARG A 176 -10.73 10.07 16.91
CA ARG A 176 -11.06 8.69 16.47
C ARG A 176 -11.97 8.67 15.23
N LYS A 177 -12.43 9.84 14.81
CA LYS A 177 -13.30 10.08 13.64
C LYS A 177 -12.75 9.49 12.33
N PRO A 178 -11.44 9.55 12.00
CA PRO A 178 -10.88 8.93 10.81
C PRO A 178 -11.21 7.45 10.65
N ILE A 179 -11.15 6.68 11.76
CA ILE A 179 -11.46 5.24 11.76
C ILE A 179 -12.92 4.99 11.40
N ARG A 180 -13.82 5.75 12.04
CA ARG A 180 -15.25 5.61 11.82
C ARG A 180 -15.64 6.02 10.41
N ILE A 181 -15.04 7.10 9.91
CA ILE A 181 -15.28 7.55 8.53
C ILE A 181 -14.82 6.45 7.58
N GLY A 182 -13.59 5.92 7.72
CA GLY A 182 -13.10 4.80 6.90
C GLY A 182 -14.05 3.62 6.83
N LEU A 183 -14.51 3.11 7.98
CA LEU A 183 -15.45 2.00 8.06
C LEU A 183 -16.81 2.30 7.42
N ILE A 184 -17.36 3.51 7.63
CA ILE A 184 -18.65 3.91 7.04
C ILE A 184 -18.52 3.99 5.52
N THR A 185 -17.46 4.62 5.02
CA THR A 185 -17.21 4.72 3.58
C THR A 185 -17.10 3.30 2.98
N GLU A 186 -16.29 2.42 3.60
CA GLU A 186 -16.13 1.03 3.15
C GLU A 186 -17.49 0.28 3.07
N ALA A 187 -18.31 0.38 4.11
CA ALA A 187 -19.64 -0.23 4.14
C ALA A 187 -20.55 0.31 3.03
N ILE A 188 -20.52 1.62 2.75
CA ILE A 188 -21.27 2.23 1.65
C ILE A 188 -20.79 1.67 0.31
N GLY A 189 -19.48 1.49 0.12
CA GLY A 189 -18.91 0.90 -1.11
C GLY A 189 -19.41 -0.52 -1.35
N ILE A 190 -19.37 -1.37 -0.32
CA ILE A 190 -19.88 -2.75 -0.41
C ILE A 190 -21.37 -2.76 -0.76
N LEU A 191 -22.17 -1.91 -0.11
CA LEU A 191 -23.61 -1.79 -0.41
C LEU A 191 -23.86 -1.34 -1.86
N LEU A 192 -23.07 -0.40 -2.38
CA LEU A 192 -23.18 0.05 -3.77
C LEU A 192 -22.82 -1.06 -4.76
N VAL A 193 -21.84 -1.92 -4.44
CA VAL A 193 -21.50 -3.10 -5.26
C VAL A 193 -22.68 -4.05 -5.35
N ILE A 194 -23.40 -4.26 -4.24
CA ILE A 194 -24.57 -5.13 -4.18
C ILE A 194 -25.77 -4.54 -4.94
N ILE A 195 -26.00 -3.23 -4.85
CA ILE A 195 -27.21 -2.56 -5.40
C ILE A 195 -27.15 -2.42 -6.94
N SER A 196 -25.95 -2.38 -7.55
CA SER A 196 -25.72 -2.45 -9.01
C SER A 196 -26.77 -1.75 -9.91
N THR A 197 -26.92 -0.42 -9.82
CA THR A 197 -27.94 0.32 -10.61
C THR A 197 -27.44 1.25 -11.73
N SER A 198 -26.16 1.64 -11.83
CA SER A 198 -25.65 2.32 -13.05
C SER A 198 -24.12 2.42 -13.05
N GLN A 199 -23.50 2.24 -14.22
CA GLN A 199 -22.05 2.29 -14.43
C GLN A 199 -21.47 3.67 -14.08
N TYR A 200 -20.17 3.73 -13.76
CA TYR A 200 -19.35 4.88 -13.33
C TYR A 200 -19.32 5.22 -11.83
N TYR A 201 -20.46 5.24 -11.12
CA TYR A 201 -20.47 5.61 -9.69
C TYR A 201 -19.75 4.58 -8.80
N LEU A 202 -19.79 3.31 -9.17
CA LEU A 202 -19.11 2.21 -8.47
C LEU A 202 -17.59 2.35 -8.45
N ALA A 203 -17.00 2.78 -9.57
CA ALA A 203 -15.56 3.04 -9.64
C ALA A 203 -15.19 4.26 -8.80
N PHE A 204 -16.01 5.33 -8.84
CA PHE A 204 -15.82 6.56 -8.07
C PHE A 204 -15.97 6.36 -6.55
N PHE A 205 -16.96 5.57 -6.11
CA PHE A 205 -17.19 5.27 -4.69
C PHE A 205 -16.19 4.26 -4.12
N ALA A 206 -15.77 3.26 -4.91
CA ALA A 206 -14.65 2.38 -4.53
C ALA A 206 -13.32 3.18 -4.42
N LEU A 207 -13.11 4.17 -5.31
CA LEU A 207 -11.97 5.11 -5.28
C LEU A 207 -11.92 5.97 -4.01
N LEU A 208 -13.08 6.42 -3.52
CA LEU A 208 -13.18 7.31 -2.37
C LEU A 208 -12.99 6.56 -1.03
N ASN A 209 -13.24 5.25 -1.00
CA ASN A 209 -13.13 4.43 0.22
C ASN A 209 -11.71 4.21 0.72
N PHE A 210 -10.76 4.00 -0.19
CA PHE A 210 -9.36 3.76 0.18
C PHE A 210 -8.69 4.99 0.82
N ILE A 211 -9.19 6.20 0.53
CA ILE A 211 -8.72 7.46 1.12
C ILE A 211 -8.95 7.50 2.64
N PHE A 212 -10.07 6.94 3.12
CA PHE A 212 -10.47 7.05 4.53
C PHE A 212 -10.05 5.85 5.38
N LEU A 213 -9.85 4.69 4.77
CA LEU A 213 -9.44 3.46 5.45
C LEU A 213 -7.99 3.56 5.98
N GLU A 214 -7.13 4.34 5.31
CA GLU A 214 -5.76 4.58 5.78
C GLU A 214 -5.67 5.62 6.92
N LEU A 215 -6.57 6.60 6.88
CA LEU A 215 -6.80 7.59 7.92
C LEU A 215 -7.16 6.95 9.28
N ALA A 216 -7.80 5.77 9.23
CA ALA A 216 -8.16 4.97 10.38
C ALA A 216 -6.95 4.36 11.10
N TYR A 217 -6.08 3.70 10.34
CA TYR A 217 -5.19 2.68 10.89
C TYR A 217 -4.00 3.27 11.67
N ARG A 218 -3.52 4.46 11.27
CA ARG A 218 -2.29 5.06 11.84
C ARG A 218 -2.39 5.57 13.28
N ARG A 219 -3.59 5.65 13.89
CA ARG A 219 -3.71 6.02 15.31
C ARG A 219 -3.46 4.84 16.25
N ILE A 220 -3.61 3.60 15.78
CA ILE A 220 -3.43 2.43 16.64
C ILE A 220 -1.96 2.29 17.08
N ALA A 221 -1.01 2.70 16.23
CA ALA A 221 0.42 2.69 16.56
C ALA A 221 0.87 3.81 17.53
N VAL A 222 0.09 4.88 17.70
CA VAL A 222 0.52 6.09 18.45
C VAL A 222 -0.07 6.15 19.87
N TYR A 223 -1.02 5.27 20.21
CA TYR A 223 -1.75 5.39 21.49
C TYR A 223 -0.97 4.95 22.74
N LYS A 224 0.33 4.63 22.64
CA LYS A 224 1.12 4.11 23.77
C LYS A 224 2.24 5.01 24.28
N ASN A 225 2.20 6.31 23.96
CA ASN A 225 3.03 7.34 24.61
C ASN A 225 2.17 8.32 25.43
N LYS A 226 1.27 7.76 26.24
CA LYS A 226 0.67 8.43 27.42
C LYS A 226 0.46 7.41 28.51
#